data_AF-A0A940U3U5-F1
#
_entry.id   AF-A0A940U3U5-F1
#
_cell.length_a   1.000
_cell.length_b   1.000
_cell.length_c   1.000
_cell.angle_alpha   90.00
_cell.angle_beta   90.00
_cell.angle_gamma   90.00
#
_symmetry.space_group_name_H-M   'P 1'
#
loop_
_entity.id
_entity.type
_entity.pdbx_description
1 polymer ?
#
loop_
_entity_poly.entity_id
_entity_poly.type
_entity_poly.pdbx_seq_one_letter_code
_entity_poly.pdbx_strand_id
1 'polypeptide(L)'
;MMRLLSLEEMERRHKGGEDPFALVIEKWIRIRDFLREKSVPSRYREAFHCASTKILFCLDYQGHCLLCPLESSCSDDQSLYYQIMRHLQVYSLAGSLLPRTPILEMIDTYIRDLDGCRRDWVRKSN
;
A
#
# COMPACT_ATOMS: atom_id res chain seq x y z
N MET A 1 4.96 -0.30 -19.54
CA MET A 1 4.78 0.82 -18.59
C MET A 1 3.81 0.37 -17.54
N MET A 2 4.28 0.10 -16.32
CA MET A 2 3.41 -0.43 -15.30
C MET A 2 2.62 0.70 -14.61
N ARG A 3 1.29 0.58 -14.55
CA ARG A 3 0.38 1.64 -14.10
C ARG A 3 0.00 1.46 -12.63
N LEU A 4 0.28 2.48 -11.80
CA LEU A 4 -0.18 2.55 -10.41
C LEU A 4 -1.71 2.39 -10.31
N LEU A 5 -2.19 1.74 -9.25
CA LEU A 5 -3.61 1.44 -9.06
C LEU A 5 -4.31 2.62 -8.38
N SER A 6 -5.29 3.24 -9.06
CA SER A 6 -6.10 4.33 -8.50
C SER A 6 -7.25 3.81 -7.66
N LEU A 7 -7.77 4.66 -6.76
CA LEU A 7 -8.95 4.33 -5.95
C LEU A 7 -10.18 4.07 -6.82
N GLU A 8 -10.43 4.90 -7.83
CA GLU A 8 -11.55 4.73 -8.78
C GLU A 8 -11.54 3.35 -9.44
N GLU A 9 -10.35 2.86 -9.82
CA GLU A 9 -10.18 1.54 -10.41
C GLU A 9 -10.44 0.42 -9.39
N MET A 10 -9.98 0.60 -8.14
CA MET A 10 -10.28 -0.34 -7.06
C MET A 10 -11.79 -0.41 -6.80
N GLU A 11 -12.48 0.74 -6.70
CA GLU A 11 -13.92 0.80 -6.48
C GLU A 11 -14.70 0.13 -7.63
N ARG A 12 -14.31 0.40 -8.87
CA ARG A 12 -14.93 -0.21 -10.06
C ARG A 12 -14.79 -1.72 -10.04
N ARG A 13 -13.58 -2.22 -9.74
CA ARG A 13 -13.29 -3.67 -9.68
C ARG A 13 -13.99 -4.35 -8.50
N HIS A 14 -14.03 -3.70 -7.34
CA HIS A 14 -14.74 -4.21 -6.16
C HIS A 14 -16.26 -4.30 -6.40
N LYS A 15 -16.87 -3.31 -7.06
CA LYS A 15 -18.27 -3.38 -7.52
C LYS A 15 -18.54 -4.56 -8.46
N GLY A 16 -17.51 -5.04 -9.15
CA GLY A 16 -17.55 -6.26 -9.97
C GLY A 16 -17.37 -7.57 -9.19
N GLY A 17 -17.27 -7.52 -7.85
CA GLY A 17 -17.15 -8.68 -6.98
C GLY A 17 -15.72 -9.06 -6.59
N GLU A 18 -14.72 -8.25 -6.93
CA GLU A 18 -13.34 -8.54 -6.55
C GLU A 18 -13.07 -8.25 -5.06
N ASP A 19 -12.27 -9.12 -4.43
CA ASP A 19 -11.91 -9.04 -3.01
C ASP A 19 -11.15 -7.72 -2.69
N PRO A 20 -11.61 -6.93 -1.70
CA PRO A 20 -10.94 -5.69 -1.32
C PRO A 20 -9.52 -5.92 -0.81
N PHE A 21 -9.22 -7.05 -0.15
CA PHE A 21 -7.84 -7.36 0.24
C PHE A 21 -6.94 -7.59 -0.98
N ALA A 22 -7.40 -8.38 -1.95
CA ALA A 22 -6.67 -8.61 -3.20
C ALA A 22 -6.32 -7.30 -3.90
N LEU A 23 -7.26 -6.35 -3.97
CA LEU A 23 -7.04 -5.03 -4.58
C LEU A 23 -6.03 -4.17 -3.81
N VAL A 24 -6.06 -4.20 -2.49
CA VAL A 24 -5.09 -3.48 -1.65
C VAL A 24 -3.69 -4.08 -1.78
N ILE A 25 -3.58 -5.40 -1.76
CA ILE A 25 -2.31 -6.11 -1.97
C ILE A 25 -1.76 -5.80 -3.37
N GLU A 26 -2.61 -5.83 -4.39
CA GLU A 26 -2.23 -5.50 -5.76
C GLU A 26 -1.72 -4.05 -5.87
N LYS A 27 -2.37 -3.09 -5.21
CA LYS A 27 -1.90 -1.70 -5.16
C LYS A 27 -0.44 -1.62 -4.73
N TRP A 28 -0.06 -2.33 -3.68
CA TRP A 28 1.31 -2.33 -3.16
C TRP A 28 2.29 -3.09 -4.05
N ILE A 29 1.87 -4.19 -4.68
CA ILE A 29 2.65 -4.89 -5.71
C ILE A 29 2.97 -3.93 -6.87
N ARG A 30 1.97 -3.19 -7.36
CA ARG A 30 2.18 -2.23 -8.46
C ARG A 30 3.05 -1.04 -8.02
N ILE A 31 2.99 -0.59 -6.77
CA ILE A 31 3.92 0.42 -6.24
C ILE A 31 5.35 -0.11 -6.25
N ARG A 32 5.58 -1.32 -5.70
CA ARG A 32 6.90 -1.95 -5.65
C ARG A 32 7.51 -2.09 -7.04
N ASP A 33 6.78 -2.70 -7.96
CA ASP A 33 7.31 -2.98 -9.29
C ASP A 33 7.51 -1.65 -10.07
N PHE A 34 6.74 -0.59 -9.76
CA PHE A 34 6.91 0.73 -10.35
C PHE A 34 8.22 1.36 -9.88
N LEU A 35 8.60 1.18 -8.62
CA LEU A 35 9.89 1.65 -8.09
C LEU A 35 11.08 0.79 -8.60
N ARG A 36 10.86 -0.49 -8.90
CA ARG A 36 11.89 -1.38 -9.48
C ARG A 36 12.33 -0.97 -10.89
N GLU A 37 11.48 -0.31 -11.67
CA GLU A 37 11.87 0.13 -13.03
C GLU A 37 12.98 1.18 -13.02
N LYS A 38 12.90 2.19 -12.13
CA LYS A 38 13.88 3.30 -12.12
C LYS A 38 13.91 4.03 -10.76
N SER A 39 15.10 4.38 -10.29
CA SER A 39 15.33 5.14 -9.06
C SER A 39 15.45 6.64 -9.37
N VAL A 40 14.32 7.33 -9.52
CA VAL A 40 14.29 8.79 -9.72
C VAL A 40 13.28 9.46 -8.78
N PRO A 41 13.58 10.66 -8.25
CA PRO A 41 12.71 11.34 -7.27
C PRO A 41 11.24 11.48 -7.70
N SER A 42 10.98 11.75 -8.98
CA SER A 42 9.60 11.88 -9.50
C SER A 42 8.77 10.61 -9.30
N ARG A 43 9.36 9.43 -9.50
CA ARG A 43 8.66 8.15 -9.31
C ARG A 43 8.37 7.88 -7.84
N TYR A 44 9.28 8.25 -6.94
CA TYR A 44 9.01 8.15 -5.50
C TYR A 44 7.88 9.08 -5.07
N ARG A 45 7.77 10.27 -5.68
CA ARG A 45 6.65 11.19 -5.46
C ARG A 45 5.33 10.60 -5.97
N GLU A 46 5.31 10.03 -7.17
CA GLU A 46 4.12 9.36 -7.72
C GLU A 46 3.69 8.16 -6.87
N ALA A 47 4.65 7.33 -6.44
CA ALA A 47 4.42 6.21 -5.54
C ALA A 47 3.89 6.69 -4.18
N PHE A 48 4.44 7.76 -3.62
CA PHE A 48 3.96 8.38 -2.38
C PHE A 48 2.50 8.81 -2.50
N HIS A 49 2.14 9.55 -3.56
CA HIS A 49 0.76 9.98 -3.78
C HIS A 49 -0.21 8.79 -3.95
N CYS A 50 0.20 7.76 -4.70
CA CYS A 50 -0.61 6.55 -4.84
C CYS A 50 -0.79 5.85 -3.49
N ALA A 51 0.30 5.64 -2.75
CA ALA A 51 0.29 4.99 -1.44
C ALA A 51 -0.56 5.74 -0.41
N SER A 52 -0.49 7.08 -0.37
CA SER A 52 -1.26 7.92 0.55
C SER A 52 -2.76 8.00 0.22
N THR A 53 -3.14 7.62 -1.00
CA THR A 53 -4.55 7.66 -1.40
C THR A 53 -5.31 6.58 -0.65
N LYS A 54 -6.51 6.95 -0.13
CA LYS A 54 -7.45 6.03 0.51
C LYS A 54 -7.62 4.73 -0.28
N ILE A 55 -7.91 3.66 0.44
CA ILE A 55 -8.27 2.34 -0.09
C ILE A 55 -9.71 2.01 0.27
N LEU A 56 -10.25 0.92 -0.27
CA LEU A 56 -11.64 0.46 -0.03
C LEU A 56 -11.97 0.39 1.45
N PHE A 57 -11.11 -0.24 2.27
CA PHE A 57 -11.29 -0.29 3.72
C PHE A 57 -11.36 1.09 4.39
N CYS A 58 -10.64 2.10 3.89
CA CYS A 58 -10.72 3.45 4.44
C CYS A 58 -12.08 4.12 4.15
N LEU A 59 -12.79 3.68 3.11
CA LEU A 59 -14.14 4.11 2.80
C LEU A 59 -15.14 3.35 3.66
N ASP A 60 -15.04 2.02 3.69
CA ASP A 60 -15.98 1.14 4.40
C ASP A 60 -15.96 1.35 5.92
N TYR A 61 -14.78 1.62 6.48
CA TYR A 61 -14.56 1.80 7.92
C TYR A 61 -14.37 3.26 8.32
N GLN A 62 -14.85 4.21 7.49
CA GLN A 62 -14.78 5.63 7.84
C GLN A 62 -15.51 5.91 9.16
N GLY A 63 -14.81 6.56 10.10
CA GLY A 63 -15.31 6.80 11.46
C GLY A 63 -15.20 5.60 12.42
N HIS A 64 -14.79 4.43 11.92
CA HIS A 64 -14.71 3.17 12.68
C HIS A 64 -13.39 2.42 12.40
N CYS A 65 -12.28 3.15 12.28
CA CYS A 65 -10.97 2.55 11.93
C CYS A 65 -10.53 1.46 12.91
N LEU A 66 -10.94 1.53 14.19
CA LEU A 66 -10.69 0.50 15.20
C LEU A 66 -11.30 -0.88 14.87
N LEU A 67 -12.29 -0.91 13.97
CA LEU A 67 -12.92 -2.14 13.48
C LEU A 67 -12.37 -2.59 12.12
N CYS A 68 -11.44 -1.82 11.54
CA CYS A 68 -10.88 -2.11 10.23
C CYS A 68 -10.03 -3.40 10.28
N PRO A 69 -10.17 -4.32 9.31
CA PRO A 69 -9.33 -5.51 9.22
C PRO A 69 -7.83 -5.21 9.06
N LEU A 70 -7.51 -3.99 8.63
CA LEU A 70 -6.16 -3.49 8.43
C LEU A 70 -5.68 -2.55 9.54
N GLU A 71 -6.46 -2.35 10.61
CA GLU A 71 -6.16 -1.40 11.69
C GLU A 71 -4.72 -1.53 12.19
N SER A 72 -4.33 -2.72 12.64
CA SER A 72 -2.99 -2.98 13.19
C SER A 72 -1.86 -2.80 12.19
N SER A 73 -2.17 -2.77 10.88
CA SER A 73 -1.18 -2.60 9.81
C SER A 73 -0.88 -1.12 9.51
N CYS A 74 -1.74 -0.18 9.94
CA CYS A 74 -1.63 1.22 9.55
C CYS A 74 -1.97 2.27 10.64
N SER A 75 -2.51 1.89 11.80
CA SER A 75 -2.92 2.84 12.84
C SER A 75 -1.77 3.34 13.72
N ASP A 76 -0.75 2.51 13.94
CA ASP A 76 0.44 2.84 14.74
C ASP A 76 1.41 3.72 13.93
N ASP A 77 1.93 4.81 14.51
CA ASP A 77 2.92 5.69 13.86
C ASP A 77 4.28 5.01 13.64
N GLN A 78 4.52 3.91 14.35
CA GLN A 78 5.63 2.99 14.11
C GLN A 78 5.28 1.83 13.17
N SER A 79 4.05 1.75 12.66
CA SER A 79 3.67 0.72 11.69
C SER A 79 4.54 0.78 10.45
N LEU A 80 4.71 -0.39 9.82
CA LEU A 80 5.50 -0.51 8.60
C LEU A 80 4.95 0.38 7.48
N TYR A 81 3.62 0.59 7.42
CA TYR A 81 3.01 1.57 6.53
C TYR A 81 3.62 2.97 6.69
N TYR A 82 3.60 3.55 7.91
CA TYR A 82 4.15 4.89 8.14
C TYR A 82 5.66 4.95 7.93
N GLN A 83 6.39 3.88 8.25
CA GLN A 83 7.81 3.78 7.92
C GLN A 83 8.04 3.87 6.40
N ILE A 84 7.27 3.13 5.58
CA ILE A 84 7.35 3.21 4.12
C ILE A 84 7.01 4.61 3.63
N MET A 85 5.96 5.24 4.16
CA MET A 85 5.55 6.59 3.77
C MET A 85 6.66 7.62 4.02
N ARG A 86 7.33 7.56 5.19
CA ARG A 86 8.48 8.41 5.50
C ARG A 86 9.64 8.20 4.51
N HIS A 87 9.93 6.95 4.17
CA HIS A 87 10.96 6.64 3.17
C HIS A 87 10.59 7.18 1.78
N LEU A 88 9.35 6.97 1.33
CA LEU A 88 8.88 7.52 0.05
C LEU A 88 9.02 9.04 -0.01
N GLN A 89 8.73 9.76 1.08
CA GLN A 89 8.95 11.20 1.16
C GLN A 89 10.43 11.58 1.02
N VAL A 90 11.33 10.93 1.77
CA VAL A 90 12.77 11.20 1.70
C VAL A 90 13.32 10.90 0.30
N TYR A 91 12.91 9.79 -0.30
CA TYR A 91 13.32 9.40 -1.66
C TYR A 91 12.71 10.31 -2.73
N SER A 92 11.57 10.95 -2.47
CA SER A 92 11.03 11.98 -3.37
C SER A 92 11.88 13.26 -3.44
N LEU A 93 12.79 13.44 -2.48
CA LEU A 93 13.75 14.55 -2.43
C LEU A 93 15.14 14.12 -2.92
N ALA A 94 15.62 12.93 -2.53
CA ALA A 94 16.99 12.49 -2.73
C ALA A 94 17.14 11.10 -3.39
N GLY A 95 16.10 10.56 -4.03
CA GLY A 95 16.04 9.16 -4.49
C GLY A 95 17.06 8.74 -5.56
N SER A 96 17.78 9.68 -6.19
CA SER A 96 18.93 9.37 -7.06
C SER A 96 20.22 9.06 -6.28
N LEU A 97 20.28 9.43 -5.00
CA LEU A 97 21.44 9.28 -4.11
C LEU A 97 21.26 8.16 -3.07
N LEU A 98 20.06 7.59 -2.98
CA LEU A 98 19.71 6.59 -1.96
C LEU A 98 19.65 5.19 -2.58
N PRO A 99 20.10 4.15 -1.85
CA PRO A 99 19.98 2.78 -2.31
C PRO A 99 18.50 2.41 -2.40
N ARG A 100 18.08 1.79 -3.49
CA ARG A 100 16.66 1.42 -3.69
C ARG A 100 16.22 0.18 -2.90
N THR A 101 17.13 -0.74 -2.62
CA THR A 101 16.80 -2.03 -2.01
C THR A 101 16.01 -1.92 -0.69
N PRO A 102 16.38 -1.06 0.28
CA PRO A 102 15.69 -0.99 1.56
C PRO A 102 14.19 -0.69 1.44
N ILE A 103 13.80 0.29 0.61
CA ILE A 103 12.38 0.63 0.47
C ILE A 103 11.59 -0.46 -0.25
N LEU A 104 12.21 -1.20 -1.18
CA LEU A 104 11.57 -2.33 -1.84
C LEU A 104 11.34 -3.49 -0.86
N GLU A 105 12.31 -3.80 -0.01
CA GLU A 105 12.20 -4.85 1.01
C GLU A 105 11.14 -4.51 2.06
N MET A 106 11.03 -3.24 2.45
CA MET A 106 9.95 -2.78 3.32
C MET A 106 8.58 -2.99 2.67
N ILE A 107 8.42 -2.62 1.39
CA ILE A 107 7.16 -2.85 0.66
C ILE A 107 6.86 -4.35 0.51
N ASP A 108 7.87 -5.19 0.22
CA ASP A 108 7.72 -6.65 0.14
C ASP A 108 7.33 -7.25 1.50
N THR A 109 7.79 -6.68 2.61
CA THR A 109 7.36 -7.07 3.96
C THR A 109 5.90 -6.65 4.20
N TYR A 110 5.54 -5.42 3.84
CA TYR A 110 4.17 -4.93 4.04
C TYR A 110 3.14 -5.71 3.22
N ILE A 111 3.48 -6.12 1.98
CA ILE A 111 2.64 -7.00 1.16
C ILE A 111 2.38 -8.34 1.88
N ARG A 112 3.40 -8.91 2.54
CA ARG A 112 3.26 -10.16 3.30
C ARG A 112 2.38 -9.98 4.55
N ASP A 113 2.50 -8.84 5.22
CA ASP A 113 1.67 -8.52 6.38
C ASP A 113 0.19 -8.37 5.98
N LEU A 114 -0.10 -7.67 4.89
CA LEU A 114 -1.46 -7.55 4.33
C LEU A 114 -2.07 -8.91 3.97
N ASP A 115 -1.27 -9.80 3.40
CA ASP A 115 -1.70 -11.17 3.10
C ASP A 115 -1.94 -11.99 4.39
N GLY A 116 -1.18 -11.73 5.44
CA GLY A 116 -1.45 -12.21 6.80
C GLY A 116 -2.80 -11.73 7.33
N CYS A 117 -3.07 -10.42 7.28
CA CYS A 117 -4.35 -9.84 7.68
C CYS A 117 -5.52 -10.48 6.91
N ARG A 118 -5.36 -10.70 5.60
CA ARG A 118 -6.38 -11.37 4.77
C ARG A 118 -6.68 -12.79 5.28
N ARG A 119 -5.64 -13.60 5.56
CA ARG A 119 -5.82 -14.96 6.08
C ARG A 119 -6.52 -14.98 7.44
N ASP A 120 -6.11 -14.10 8.34
CA ASP A 120 -6.69 -14.00 9.68
C ASP A 120 -8.16 -13.57 9.63
N TRP A 121 -8.50 -12.66 8.72
CA TRP A 121 -9.87 -12.22 8.48
C TRP A 121 -10.78 -13.36 7.97
N VAL A 122 -10.31 -14.12 6.98
CA VAL A 122 -11.02 -15.29 6.45
C VAL A 122 -11.21 -16.36 7.53
N ARG A 123 -10.20 -16.58 8.38
CA ARG A 123 -10.29 -17.55 9.48
C ARG A 123 -11.31 -17.14 10.56
N LYS A 124 -11.44 -15.84 10.85
CA LYS A 124 -12.41 -15.34 11.85
C LYS A 124 -13.85 -15.31 11.35
N SER A 125 -14.04 -15.36 10.03
CA SER A 125 -15.34 -15.26 9.37
C SER A 125 -15.95 -16.63 9.03
N ASN A 126 -15.24 -17.72 9.33
CA ASN A 126 -15.68 -19.13 9.24
C ASN A 126 -15.80 -19.72 10.65
#